data_AF-A0A8J5J6F4-F1
#
_entry.id   AF-A0A8J5J6F4-F1
#
_cell.length_a   1.000
_cell.length_b   1.000
_cell.length_c   1.000
_cell.angle_alpha   90.00
_cell.angle_beta   90.00
_cell.angle_gamma   90.00
#
_symmetry.space_group_name_H-M   'P 1'
#
loop_
_entity.id
_entity.type
_entity.pdbx_description
1 polymer ?
#
loop_
_entity_poly.entity_id
_entity_poly.type
_entity_poly.pdbx_seq_one_letter_code
_entity_poly.pdbx_strand_id
1 'polypeptide(L)'
;MSSSPPPTGGKPDDKLELVTVEEQEEFLQVLKQLNLATAQQAPPDRNALAAQKDFKFWKTQPVPALDEFPREHGAIDPPKAVSDLPETTSVPGFRAMQKKDVAQVTALLKTYLAKFDLVQQYDQNDVAHWMLPRQGVINAYVVENPETHKITDFTSFYHLPSTVIGHDKHNKLNAAYSFYNVATSVPLTDLMNDTLIMAKKDDFDVFNALSLMDNMEFLKELKFGPGDGDLMYYLYNWRCPRMEGDKVGIVLC
;
A
#
# COMPACT_ATOMS: atom_id res chain seq x y z
N MET A 1 -19.78 19.76 57.65
CA MET A 1 -19.28 21.04 58.20
C MET A 1 -18.06 20.76 59.04
N SER A 2 -17.13 21.71 59.07
CA SER A 2 -16.03 21.86 60.03
C SER A 2 -14.69 21.24 59.65
N SER A 3 -13.74 22.16 59.57
CA SER A 3 -12.32 22.10 59.29
C SER A 3 -11.46 21.98 60.57
N SER A 4 -10.16 21.69 60.34
CA SER A 4 -8.97 22.05 61.15
C SER A 4 -8.62 21.16 62.35
N PRO A 5 -7.37 21.16 62.89
CA PRO A 5 -6.13 21.89 62.53
C PRO A 5 -4.83 21.02 62.45
N PRO A 6 -3.64 21.58 62.12
CA PRO A 6 -2.36 20.86 62.19
C PRO A 6 -1.78 20.86 63.61
N PRO A 7 -0.98 19.84 64.01
CA PRO A 7 -0.23 19.91 65.25
C PRO A 7 1.16 20.54 65.03
N THR A 8 1.48 21.47 65.92
CA THR A 8 2.78 22.09 66.13
C THR A 8 3.69 21.18 66.97
N GLY A 9 5.00 21.24 66.75
CA GLY A 9 5.98 20.86 67.79
C GLY A 9 7.31 20.30 67.32
N GLY A 10 8.39 21.06 67.58
CA GLY A 10 9.66 20.53 68.09
C GLY A 10 10.74 20.11 67.10
N LYS A 11 11.83 20.90 67.02
CA LYS A 11 13.13 20.52 66.41
C LYS A 11 13.84 19.43 67.23
N PRO A 12 14.71 18.62 66.59
CA PRO A 12 15.95 18.18 67.22
C PRO A 12 17.21 18.58 66.41
N ASP A 13 18.33 18.55 67.12
CA ASP A 13 19.64 19.14 66.82
C ASP A 13 20.38 18.55 65.61
N ASP A 14 20.95 19.43 64.76
CA ASP A 14 21.92 19.09 63.72
C ASP A 14 23.34 19.24 64.31
N LYS A 15 24.01 18.12 64.62
CA LYS A 15 25.45 18.11 64.90
C LYS A 15 26.21 17.94 63.60
N LEU A 16 26.95 18.96 63.19
CA LEU A 16 27.90 18.90 62.06
C LEU A 16 29.04 17.92 62.38
N GLU A 17 29.13 16.82 61.62
CA GLU A 17 30.30 15.95 61.60
C GLU A 17 31.45 16.62 60.82
N LEU A 18 32.59 16.80 61.48
CA LEU A 18 33.83 17.31 60.88
C LEU A 18 34.54 16.14 60.17
N VAL A 19 34.51 16.15 58.84
CA VAL A 19 35.30 15.23 58.00
C VAL A 19 36.79 15.52 58.20
N THR A 20 37.59 14.47 58.40
CA THR A 20 39.03 14.61 58.64
C THR A 20 39.79 14.96 57.36
N VAL A 21 40.96 15.60 57.48
CA VAL A 21 41.78 16.00 56.32
C VAL A 21 42.25 14.79 55.51
N GLU A 22 42.49 13.66 56.19
CA GLU A 22 42.90 12.40 55.56
C GLU A 22 41.80 11.83 54.65
N GLU A 23 40.53 11.89 55.08
CA GLU A 23 39.39 11.47 54.26
C GLU A 23 39.18 12.38 53.04
N GLN A 24 39.49 13.68 53.14
CA GLN A 24 39.45 14.58 51.98
C GLN A 24 40.56 14.29 50.98
N GLU A 25 41.77 13.96 51.44
CA GLU A 25 42.90 13.61 50.56
C GLU A 25 42.69 12.26 49.86
N GLU A 26 42.16 11.25 50.55
CA GLU A 26 41.76 9.97 49.95
C GLU A 26 40.66 10.17 48.90
N PHE A 27 39.67 11.01 49.18
CA PHE A 27 38.61 11.32 48.23
C PHE A 27 39.15 12.02 46.97
N LEU A 28 40.09 12.95 47.14
CA LEU A 28 40.76 13.61 46.01
C LEU A 28 41.64 12.64 45.19
N GLN A 29 42.30 11.67 45.83
CA GLN A 29 43.05 10.64 45.11
C GLN A 29 42.14 9.73 44.29
N VAL A 30 41.00 9.31 44.86
CA VAL A 30 40.00 8.50 44.16
C VAL A 30 39.43 9.26 42.95
N LEU A 31 39.11 10.55 43.10
CA LEU A 31 38.67 11.40 41.98
C LEU A 31 39.74 11.55 40.89
N LYS A 32 41.01 11.68 41.27
CA LYS A 32 42.13 11.76 40.31
C LYS A 32 42.30 10.44 39.56
N GLN A 33 42.20 9.30 40.24
CA GLN A 33 42.26 7.97 39.62
C GLN A 33 41.07 7.71 38.69
N LEU A 34 39.86 8.13 39.07
CA LEU A 34 38.67 8.07 38.21
C LEU A 34 38.81 8.93 36.95
N ASN A 35 39.38 10.14 37.06
CA ASN A 35 39.63 11.00 35.90
C ASN A 35 40.76 10.49 34.99
N LEU A 36 41.79 9.86 35.57
CA LEU A 36 42.88 9.23 34.79
C LEU A 36 42.43 7.95 34.09
N ALA A 37 41.54 7.16 34.72
CA ALA A 37 40.97 5.96 34.12
C ALA A 37 39.96 6.27 32.99
N THR A 38 39.23 7.38 33.08
CA THR A 38 38.32 7.84 32.01
C THR A 38 39.06 8.53 30.85
N ALA A 39 40.29 9.00 31.07
CA ALA A 39 41.13 9.62 30.04
C ALA A 39 41.81 8.60 29.07
N GLN A 40 41.74 7.30 29.36
CA GLN A 40 42.18 6.26 28.41
C GLN A 40 41.02 5.87 27.47
N GLN A 41 40.88 6.69 26.44
CA GLN A 41 40.27 6.41 25.13
C GLN A 41 38.88 5.74 25.17
N ALA A 42 37.83 6.57 25.23
CA ALA A 42 36.63 6.24 24.48
C ALA A 42 37.07 6.01 23.02
N PRO A 43 36.66 4.90 22.37
CA PRO A 43 36.96 4.71 20.96
C PRO A 43 36.45 5.96 20.23
N PRO A 44 37.26 6.55 19.31
CA PRO A 44 36.82 7.73 18.59
C PRO A 44 35.46 7.41 17.97
N ASP A 45 34.49 8.30 18.18
CA ASP A 45 33.14 8.11 17.68
C ASP A 45 33.24 7.73 16.19
N ARG A 46 32.83 6.50 15.86
CA ARG A 46 32.91 5.98 14.48
C ARG A 46 32.19 6.93 13.52
N ASN A 47 31.17 7.64 14.00
CA ASN A 47 30.43 8.63 13.21
C ASN A 47 31.25 9.90 12.98
N ALA A 48 32.03 10.37 13.96
CA ALA A 48 32.92 11.51 13.80
C ALA A 48 34.09 11.22 12.84
N LEU A 49 34.63 10.00 12.86
CA LEU A 49 35.64 9.54 11.89
C LEU A 49 35.07 9.32 10.48
N ALA A 50 33.80 8.91 10.37
CA ALA A 50 33.11 8.79 9.09
C ALA A 50 32.80 10.17 8.48
N ALA A 51 32.45 11.17 9.30
CA ALA A 51 32.19 12.53 8.84
C ALA A 51 33.42 13.22 8.21
N GLN A 52 34.65 12.78 8.54
CA GLN A 52 35.88 13.27 7.92
C GLN A 52 36.30 12.52 6.64
N LYS A 53 35.64 11.41 6.30
CA LYS A 53 35.98 10.62 5.13
C LYS A 53 35.05 10.98 3.98
N ASP A 54 35.64 11.48 2.90
CA ASP A 54 34.91 11.77 1.67
C ASP A 54 34.54 10.47 0.94
N PHE A 55 33.35 9.95 1.21
CA PHE A 55 32.87 8.72 0.59
C PHE A 55 32.16 9.00 -0.73
N LYS A 56 32.93 8.96 -1.83
CA LYS A 56 32.45 9.20 -3.21
C LYS A 56 31.20 8.40 -3.59
N PHE A 57 31.04 7.18 -3.07
CA PHE A 57 29.86 6.34 -3.31
C PHE A 57 28.55 6.96 -2.82
N TRP A 58 28.56 7.57 -1.62
CA TRP A 58 27.36 8.19 -1.04
C TRP A 58 26.98 9.49 -1.77
N LYS A 59 27.96 10.18 -2.37
CA LYS A 59 27.74 11.37 -3.22
C LYS A 59 27.06 11.07 -4.56
N THR A 60 26.95 9.80 -4.96
CA THR A 60 26.26 9.39 -6.19
C THR A 60 24.91 8.74 -5.92
N GLN A 61 24.49 8.63 -4.65
CA GLN A 61 23.18 8.09 -4.32
C GLN A 61 22.13 9.20 -4.32
N PRO A 62 20.88 8.92 -4.70
CA PRO A 62 19.77 9.87 -4.68
C PRO A 62 19.22 10.09 -3.26
N VAL A 63 20.09 10.07 -2.24
CA VAL A 63 19.74 10.16 -0.83
C VAL A 63 20.36 11.44 -0.28
N PRO A 64 19.67 12.19 0.62
CA PRO A 64 20.23 13.40 1.20
C PRO A 64 21.64 13.18 1.76
N ALA A 65 22.51 14.16 1.55
CA ALA A 65 23.91 14.05 1.98
C ALA A 65 24.02 14.05 3.52
N LEU A 66 25.14 13.53 4.05
CA LEU A 66 25.36 13.44 5.51
C LEU A 66 25.38 14.81 6.22
N ASP A 67 25.66 15.88 5.49
CA ASP A 67 25.64 17.27 5.93
C ASP A 67 24.33 18.00 5.58
N GLU A 68 23.42 17.33 4.89
CA GLU A 68 22.10 17.84 4.54
C GLU A 68 21.12 17.51 5.67
N PHE A 69 20.47 18.54 6.21
CA PHE A 69 19.40 18.39 7.18
C PHE A 69 18.07 18.67 6.47
N PRO A 70 17.35 17.63 6.01
CA PRO A 70 16.10 17.81 5.30
C PRO A 70 15.13 18.59 6.19
N ARG A 71 14.70 19.77 5.74
CA ARG A 71 13.81 20.66 6.50
C ARG A 71 12.33 20.39 6.24
N GLU A 72 12.04 19.59 5.22
CA GLU A 72 10.69 19.24 4.80
C GLU A 72 10.57 17.72 4.76
N HIS A 73 9.55 17.20 5.45
CA HIS A 73 9.15 15.81 5.35
C HIS A 73 8.11 15.69 4.23
N GLY A 74 8.41 14.90 3.20
CA GLY A 74 7.53 14.69 2.06
C GLY A 74 7.69 13.30 1.47
N ALA A 75 6.71 12.88 0.66
CA ALA A 75 6.83 11.65 -0.11
C ALA A 75 8.02 11.75 -1.07
N ILE A 76 8.79 10.67 -1.20
CA ILE A 76 9.97 10.60 -2.10
C ILE A 76 9.54 10.83 -3.56
N ASP A 77 8.36 10.34 -3.93
CA ASP A 77 7.75 10.61 -5.23
C ASP A 77 6.58 11.61 -5.10
N PRO A 78 6.41 12.50 -6.09
CA PRO A 78 5.19 13.30 -6.17
C PRO A 78 3.96 12.40 -6.36
N PRO A 79 2.78 12.82 -5.85
CA PRO A 79 1.52 12.15 -6.16
C PRO A 79 1.33 12.07 -7.68
N LYS A 80 1.07 10.87 -8.21
CA LYS A 80 0.68 10.70 -9.62
C LYS A 80 -0.82 10.92 -9.74
N ALA A 81 -1.22 11.77 -10.67
CA ALA A 81 -2.61 11.99 -11.00
C ALA A 81 -3.05 11.11 -12.18
N VAL A 82 -4.36 10.97 -12.39
CA VAL A 82 -4.93 10.28 -13.55
C VAL A 82 -4.39 10.88 -14.86
N SER A 83 -4.09 12.18 -14.89
CA SER A 83 -3.44 12.86 -16.02
C SER A 83 -2.12 12.22 -16.45
N ASP A 84 -1.39 11.61 -15.51
CA ASP A 84 -0.04 11.09 -15.73
C ASP A 84 -0.04 9.68 -16.34
N LEU A 85 -1.21 9.03 -16.43
CA LEU A 85 -1.36 7.78 -17.17
C LEU A 85 -1.10 8.00 -18.67
N PRO A 86 -0.38 7.07 -19.35
CA PRO A 86 -0.15 7.14 -20.78
C PRO A 86 -1.44 7.24 -21.60
N GLU A 87 -1.36 7.83 -22.79
CA GLU A 87 -2.49 7.92 -23.71
C GLU A 87 -2.77 6.62 -24.47
N THR A 88 -1.80 5.70 -24.51
CA THR A 88 -1.87 4.46 -25.29
C THR A 88 -1.49 3.26 -24.44
N THR A 89 -2.23 2.17 -24.65
CA THR A 89 -1.95 0.86 -24.07
C THR A 89 -0.60 0.33 -24.56
N SER A 90 0.13 -0.38 -23.71
CA SER A 90 1.46 -0.92 -24.02
C SER A 90 1.44 -2.40 -24.43
N VAL A 91 0.44 -3.17 -23.99
CA VAL A 91 0.35 -4.61 -24.21
C VAL A 91 -0.05 -4.90 -25.67
N PRO A 92 0.80 -5.62 -26.46
CA PRO A 92 0.47 -5.98 -27.82
C PRO A 92 -0.76 -6.88 -27.89
N GLY A 93 -1.69 -6.60 -28.82
CA GLY A 93 -2.90 -7.41 -28.97
C GLY A 93 -4.02 -7.09 -27.97
N PHE A 94 -3.83 -6.08 -27.10
CA PHE A 94 -4.87 -5.59 -26.21
C PHE A 94 -6.01 -4.93 -27.00
N ARG A 95 -7.22 -5.48 -26.87
CA ARG A 95 -8.43 -4.97 -27.55
C ARG A 95 -9.69 -5.28 -26.76
N ALA A 96 -10.80 -4.63 -27.10
CA ALA A 96 -12.10 -4.94 -26.51
C ALA A 96 -12.51 -6.40 -26.76
N MET A 97 -13.12 -7.01 -25.76
CA MET A 97 -13.68 -8.37 -25.84
C MET A 97 -14.86 -8.40 -26.81
N GLN A 98 -14.95 -9.48 -27.60
CA GLN A 98 -16.02 -9.71 -28.56
C GLN A 98 -16.73 -11.04 -28.27
N LYS A 99 -17.92 -11.22 -28.86
CA LYS A 99 -18.71 -12.47 -28.72
C LYS A 99 -17.93 -13.74 -29.11
N LYS A 100 -17.03 -13.64 -30.10
CA LYS A 100 -16.18 -14.77 -30.53
C LYS A 100 -15.17 -15.21 -29.47
N ASP A 101 -14.84 -14.34 -28.51
CA ASP A 101 -13.81 -14.60 -27.50
C ASP A 101 -14.39 -15.33 -26.27
N VAL A 102 -15.72 -15.37 -26.11
CA VAL A 102 -16.42 -15.91 -24.92
C VAL A 102 -15.93 -17.29 -24.53
N ALA A 103 -15.79 -18.21 -25.49
CA ALA A 103 -15.36 -19.58 -25.20
C ALA A 103 -13.92 -19.63 -24.63
N GLN A 104 -13.00 -18.82 -25.18
CA GLN A 104 -11.62 -18.76 -24.71
C GLN A 104 -11.52 -18.06 -23.35
N VAL A 105 -12.22 -16.95 -23.17
CA VAL A 105 -12.30 -16.23 -21.87
C VAL A 105 -12.89 -17.13 -20.79
N THR A 106 -13.94 -17.91 -21.10
CA THR A 106 -14.53 -18.86 -20.15
C THR A 106 -13.51 -19.90 -19.70
N ALA A 107 -12.73 -20.46 -20.63
CA ALA A 107 -11.69 -21.44 -20.30
C ALA A 107 -10.58 -20.82 -19.44
N LEU A 108 -10.15 -19.60 -19.78
CA LEU A 108 -9.13 -18.84 -19.05
C LEU A 108 -9.60 -18.56 -17.61
N LEU A 109 -10.81 -18.02 -17.47
CA LEU A 109 -11.41 -17.67 -16.18
C LEU A 109 -11.63 -18.91 -15.30
N LYS A 110 -12.15 -20.01 -15.85
CA LYS A 110 -12.31 -21.26 -15.09
C LYS A 110 -10.98 -21.77 -14.54
N THR A 111 -9.94 -21.73 -15.37
CA THR A 111 -8.59 -22.18 -14.98
C THR A 111 -8.02 -21.29 -13.87
N TYR A 112 -8.21 -19.98 -14.00
CA TYR A 112 -7.78 -19.01 -13.00
C TYR A 112 -8.52 -19.16 -11.67
N LEU A 113 -9.85 -19.25 -11.70
CA LEU A 113 -10.69 -19.32 -10.51
C LEU A 113 -10.50 -20.61 -9.72
N ALA A 114 -10.04 -21.70 -10.36
CA ALA A 114 -9.74 -22.96 -9.67
C ALA A 114 -8.65 -22.84 -8.58
N LYS A 115 -7.93 -21.71 -8.49
CA LYS A 115 -6.95 -21.43 -7.44
C LYS A 115 -7.56 -21.00 -6.10
N PHE A 116 -8.81 -20.54 -6.09
CA PHE A 116 -9.45 -19.92 -4.93
C PHE A 116 -10.48 -20.85 -4.27
N ASP A 117 -10.78 -20.60 -3.00
CA ASP A 117 -11.63 -21.47 -2.19
C ASP A 117 -13.13 -21.15 -2.36
N LEU A 118 -13.47 -19.85 -2.53
CA LEU A 118 -14.84 -19.39 -2.77
C LEU A 118 -14.92 -18.73 -4.15
N VAL A 119 -15.63 -19.37 -5.08
CA VAL A 119 -15.74 -18.90 -6.48
C VAL A 119 -17.12 -19.09 -7.06
N GLN A 120 -17.43 -18.25 -8.04
CA GLN A 120 -18.55 -18.49 -8.96
C GLN A 120 -18.09 -19.43 -10.08
N GLN A 121 -18.85 -20.49 -10.33
CA GLN A 121 -18.67 -21.29 -11.54
C GLN A 121 -19.37 -20.59 -12.71
N TYR A 122 -18.60 -20.20 -13.71
CA TYR A 122 -19.09 -19.54 -14.92
C TYR A 122 -19.16 -20.52 -16.08
N ASP A 123 -20.30 -20.64 -16.75
CA ASP A 123 -20.36 -21.23 -18.10
C ASP A 123 -20.22 -20.15 -19.20
N GLN A 124 -20.33 -20.54 -20.48
CA GLN A 124 -20.23 -19.58 -21.59
C GLN A 124 -21.40 -18.59 -21.64
N ASN A 125 -22.60 -18.99 -21.18
CA ASN A 125 -23.75 -18.09 -21.10
C ASN A 125 -23.53 -17.07 -19.98
N ASP A 126 -23.00 -17.50 -18.84
CA ASP A 126 -22.68 -16.61 -17.73
C ASP A 126 -21.59 -15.61 -18.15
N VAL A 127 -20.50 -16.06 -18.77
CA VAL A 127 -19.45 -15.14 -19.28
C VAL A 127 -20.01 -14.18 -20.33
N ALA A 128 -20.83 -14.66 -21.27
CA ALA A 128 -21.47 -13.79 -22.24
C ALA A 128 -22.40 -12.75 -21.59
N HIS A 129 -23.15 -13.16 -20.56
CA HIS A 129 -24.08 -12.28 -19.86
C HIS A 129 -23.37 -11.25 -18.99
N TRP A 130 -22.34 -11.65 -18.25
CA TRP A 130 -21.69 -10.81 -17.25
C TRP A 130 -20.56 -9.97 -17.84
N MET A 131 -19.83 -10.47 -18.84
CA MET A 131 -18.51 -9.92 -19.23
C MET A 131 -18.46 -9.32 -20.64
N LEU A 132 -19.45 -9.58 -21.51
CA LEU A 132 -19.45 -8.89 -22.81
C LEU A 132 -19.64 -7.39 -22.63
N PRO A 133 -18.82 -6.54 -23.29
CA PRO A 133 -18.90 -5.10 -23.12
C PRO A 133 -20.30 -4.56 -23.41
N ARG A 134 -20.79 -3.72 -22.49
CA ARG A 134 -22.06 -2.99 -22.61
C ARG A 134 -21.82 -1.55 -22.18
N GLN A 135 -22.08 -0.61 -23.09
CA GLN A 135 -21.86 0.81 -22.85
C GLN A 135 -22.59 1.26 -21.58
N GLY A 136 -21.86 1.94 -20.69
CA GLY A 136 -22.40 2.45 -19.42
C GLY A 136 -22.64 1.38 -18.35
N VAL A 137 -22.22 0.13 -18.57
CA VAL A 137 -22.44 -0.98 -17.63
C VAL A 137 -21.13 -1.72 -17.35
N ILE A 138 -20.46 -2.23 -18.39
CA ILE A 138 -19.23 -3.00 -18.22
C ILE A 138 -18.33 -2.85 -19.44
N ASN A 139 -17.03 -2.69 -19.18
CA ASN A 139 -15.98 -2.77 -20.18
C ASN A 139 -15.17 -4.02 -19.92
N ALA A 140 -14.77 -4.69 -21.00
CA ALA A 140 -13.94 -5.88 -20.93
C ALA A 140 -12.99 -5.92 -22.13
N TYR A 141 -11.76 -6.34 -21.86
CA TYR A 141 -10.67 -6.37 -22.82
C TYR A 141 -9.97 -7.72 -22.76
N VAL A 142 -9.38 -8.09 -23.88
CA VAL A 142 -8.60 -9.31 -24.04
C VAL A 142 -7.26 -8.97 -24.67
N VAL A 143 -6.26 -9.80 -24.40
CA VAL A 143 -5.00 -9.83 -25.14
C VAL A 143 -5.07 -11.00 -26.10
N GLU A 144 -5.03 -10.71 -27.40
CA GLU A 144 -4.97 -11.71 -28.46
C GLU A 144 -3.53 -11.86 -28.95
N ASN A 145 -3.00 -13.08 -28.87
CA ASN A 145 -1.70 -13.38 -29.44
C ASN A 145 -1.74 -13.18 -30.98
N PRO A 146 -0.86 -12.34 -31.56
CA PRO A 146 -0.97 -11.92 -32.96
C PRO A 146 -0.68 -13.02 -33.98
N GLU A 147 0.04 -14.08 -33.59
CA GLU A 147 0.40 -15.18 -34.47
C GLU A 147 -0.63 -16.32 -34.42
N THR A 148 -1.11 -16.64 -33.22
CA THR A 148 -1.97 -17.81 -32.98
C THR A 148 -3.44 -17.46 -32.88
N HIS A 149 -3.80 -16.18 -32.75
CA HIS A 149 -5.15 -15.69 -32.51
C HIS A 149 -5.81 -16.24 -31.23
N LYS A 150 -5.00 -16.77 -30.31
CA LYS A 150 -5.47 -17.24 -29.00
C LYS A 150 -5.60 -16.07 -28.03
N ILE A 151 -6.66 -16.09 -27.22
CA ILE A 151 -6.80 -15.17 -26.09
C ILE A 151 -5.93 -15.67 -24.94
N THR A 152 -4.98 -14.85 -24.53
CA THR A 152 -4.01 -15.19 -23.48
C THR A 152 -4.35 -14.51 -22.16
N ASP A 153 -4.94 -13.32 -22.20
CA ASP A 153 -5.20 -12.51 -21.02
C ASP A 153 -6.58 -11.84 -21.14
N PHE A 154 -7.20 -11.53 -20.01
CA PHE A 154 -8.54 -10.95 -19.91
C PHE A 154 -8.62 -9.96 -18.74
N THR A 155 -9.31 -8.85 -18.90
CA THR A 155 -9.53 -7.85 -17.85
C THR A 155 -10.89 -7.19 -18.01
N SER A 156 -11.52 -6.79 -16.91
CA SER A 156 -12.84 -6.19 -16.93
C SER A 156 -13.11 -5.27 -15.75
N PHE A 157 -13.99 -4.28 -15.98
CA PHE A 157 -14.49 -3.39 -14.93
C PHE A 157 -15.91 -2.92 -15.23
N TYR A 158 -16.72 -2.73 -14.19
CA TYR A 158 -18.10 -2.26 -14.30
C TYR A 158 -18.27 -0.83 -13.83
N HIS A 159 -19.35 -0.20 -14.30
CA HIS A 159 -19.69 1.19 -14.07
C HIS A 159 -20.59 1.27 -12.83
N LEU A 160 -20.20 2.05 -11.82
CA LEU A 160 -21.05 2.32 -10.66
C LEU A 160 -20.94 3.81 -10.29
N PRO A 161 -21.73 4.68 -10.95
CA PRO A 161 -21.70 6.10 -10.66
C PRO A 161 -22.36 6.41 -9.30
N SER A 162 -21.74 7.31 -8.54
CA SER A 162 -22.27 7.80 -7.27
C SER A 162 -22.75 9.23 -7.38
N THR A 163 -23.81 9.58 -6.65
CA THR A 163 -24.25 10.97 -6.51
C THR A 163 -23.37 11.68 -5.48
N VAL A 164 -22.82 12.83 -5.84
CA VAL A 164 -22.06 13.68 -4.92
C VAL A 164 -23.05 14.60 -4.19
N ILE A 165 -23.18 14.41 -2.88
CA ILE A 165 -24.15 15.14 -2.06
C ILE A 165 -23.54 16.46 -1.60
N GLY A 166 -24.21 17.58 -1.91
CA GLY A 166 -23.91 18.89 -1.32
C GLY A 166 -22.63 19.56 -1.83
N HIS A 167 -22.20 19.28 -3.07
CA HIS A 167 -21.04 19.92 -3.68
C HIS A 167 -21.45 20.87 -4.83
N ASP A 168 -21.01 22.13 -4.78
CA ASP A 168 -21.52 23.21 -5.65
C ASP A 168 -21.22 23.03 -7.15
N LYS A 169 -20.15 22.31 -7.49
CA LYS A 169 -19.64 22.19 -8.88
C LYS A 169 -19.79 20.80 -9.50
N HIS A 170 -19.91 19.76 -8.68
CA HIS A 170 -19.88 18.37 -9.13
C HIS A 170 -20.98 17.61 -8.40
N ASN A 171 -21.84 16.93 -9.14
CA ASN A 171 -22.99 16.20 -8.60
C ASN A 171 -22.90 14.70 -8.81
N LYS A 172 -21.88 14.23 -9.53
CA LYS A 172 -21.68 12.83 -9.91
C LYS A 172 -20.20 12.49 -9.84
N LEU A 173 -19.92 11.27 -9.37
CA LEU A 173 -18.63 10.62 -9.41
C LEU A 173 -18.76 9.39 -10.31
N ASN A 174 -18.10 9.40 -11.46
CA ASN A 174 -18.01 8.25 -12.35
C ASN A 174 -16.93 7.30 -11.82
N ALA A 175 -17.34 6.25 -11.11
CA ALA A 175 -16.43 5.25 -10.59
C ALA A 175 -16.48 3.95 -11.41
N ALA A 176 -15.32 3.46 -11.80
CA ALA A 176 -15.13 2.11 -12.33
C ALA A 176 -14.76 1.16 -11.20
N TYR A 177 -15.24 -0.07 -11.23
CA TYR A 177 -14.90 -1.11 -10.27
C TYR A 177 -14.29 -2.30 -10.98
N SER A 178 -13.09 -2.70 -10.58
CA SER A 178 -12.42 -3.90 -11.08
C SER A 178 -13.31 -5.13 -10.88
N PHE A 179 -13.41 -5.96 -11.90
CA PHE A 179 -14.21 -7.17 -11.87
C PHE A 179 -13.32 -8.42 -11.90
N TYR A 180 -13.17 -9.09 -13.04
CA TYR A 180 -12.25 -10.23 -13.18
C TYR A 180 -11.09 -9.89 -14.11
N ASN A 181 -9.88 -10.21 -13.66
CA ASN A 181 -8.64 -9.98 -14.38
C ASN A 181 -7.80 -11.26 -14.33
N VAL A 182 -7.34 -11.71 -15.49
CA VAL A 182 -6.56 -12.93 -15.66
C VAL A 182 -5.40 -12.64 -16.59
N ALA A 183 -4.19 -12.71 -16.06
CA ALA A 183 -2.96 -12.55 -16.81
C ALA A 183 -2.18 -13.89 -16.86
N THR A 184 -1.79 -14.32 -18.05
CA THR A 184 -0.99 -15.53 -18.27
C THR A 184 0.23 -15.31 -19.16
N SER A 185 0.19 -14.30 -20.05
CA SER A 185 1.30 -14.01 -20.96
C SER A 185 2.06 -12.74 -20.60
N VAL A 186 1.44 -11.83 -19.84
CA VAL A 186 2.02 -10.58 -19.35
C VAL A 186 1.92 -10.48 -17.83
N PRO A 187 2.72 -9.64 -17.16
CA PRO A 187 2.50 -9.31 -15.75
C PRO A 187 1.11 -8.73 -15.51
N LEU A 188 0.46 -9.12 -14.41
CA LEU A 188 -0.87 -8.60 -14.05
C LEU A 188 -0.85 -7.06 -13.92
N THR A 189 0.24 -6.50 -13.40
CA THR A 189 0.45 -5.05 -13.29
C THR A 189 0.39 -4.34 -14.65
N ASP A 190 0.97 -4.91 -15.71
CA ASP A 190 0.95 -4.31 -17.05
C ASP A 190 -0.45 -4.36 -17.66
N LEU A 191 -1.14 -5.50 -17.51
CA LEU A 191 -2.54 -5.65 -17.94
C LEU A 191 -3.46 -4.65 -17.24
N MET A 192 -3.27 -4.47 -15.94
CA MET A 192 -4.07 -3.52 -15.15
C MET A 192 -3.71 -2.07 -15.45
N ASN A 193 -2.44 -1.75 -15.74
CA ASN A 193 -2.06 -0.43 -16.19
C ASN A 193 -2.80 -0.04 -17.49
N ASP A 194 -2.85 -0.95 -18.47
CA ASP A 194 -3.61 -0.72 -19.71
C ASP A 194 -5.11 -0.63 -19.46
N THR A 195 -5.63 -1.38 -18.48
CA THR A 195 -7.02 -1.28 -18.04
C THR A 195 -7.33 0.12 -17.48
N LEU A 196 -6.45 0.69 -16.66
CA LEU A 196 -6.58 2.06 -16.13
C LEU A 196 -6.54 3.11 -17.24
N ILE A 197 -5.69 2.93 -18.26
CA ILE A 197 -5.67 3.80 -19.44
C ILE A 197 -7.02 3.77 -20.15
N MET A 198 -7.65 2.59 -20.28
CA MET A 198 -8.97 2.48 -20.89
C MET A 198 -10.07 3.10 -20.02
N ALA A 199 -10.01 2.97 -18.71
CA ALA A 199 -10.95 3.64 -17.80
C ALA A 199 -10.82 5.16 -17.91
N LYS A 200 -9.59 5.71 -17.93
CA LYS A 200 -9.35 7.14 -18.16
C LYS A 200 -9.94 7.62 -19.49
N LYS A 201 -9.80 6.84 -20.57
CA LYS A 201 -10.36 7.16 -21.89
C LYS A 201 -11.89 7.18 -21.91
N ASP A 202 -12.53 6.44 -21.01
CA ASP A 202 -13.98 6.36 -20.85
C ASP A 202 -14.49 7.35 -19.78
N ASP A 203 -13.68 8.36 -19.43
CA ASP A 203 -14.03 9.50 -18.56
C ASP A 203 -14.42 9.09 -17.12
N PHE A 204 -13.74 8.06 -16.60
CA PHE A 204 -13.84 7.69 -15.19
C PHE A 204 -12.96 8.57 -14.30
N ASP A 205 -13.52 9.00 -13.17
CA ASP A 205 -12.85 9.82 -12.17
C ASP A 205 -11.94 8.99 -11.25
N VAL A 206 -12.37 7.76 -10.96
CA VAL A 206 -11.70 6.83 -10.04
C VAL A 206 -11.87 5.39 -10.48
N PHE A 207 -10.86 4.57 -10.21
CA PHE A 207 -10.90 3.13 -10.42
C PHE A 207 -10.75 2.42 -9.07
N ASN A 208 -11.80 1.72 -8.64
CA ASN A 208 -11.87 1.01 -7.39
C ASN A 208 -11.56 -0.47 -7.61
N ALA A 209 -10.90 -1.08 -6.62
CA ALA A 209 -10.63 -2.51 -6.61
C ALA A 209 -10.60 -3.00 -5.17
N LEU A 210 -11.04 -4.24 -4.96
CA LEU A 210 -10.94 -4.92 -3.67
C LEU A 210 -9.61 -5.68 -3.59
N SER A 211 -9.10 -5.89 -2.38
CA SER A 211 -7.96 -6.78 -2.07
C SER A 211 -8.35 -8.27 -2.13
N LEU A 212 -9.01 -8.66 -3.23
CA LEU A 212 -9.40 -10.04 -3.54
C LEU A 212 -8.47 -10.64 -4.59
N MET A 213 -8.47 -11.97 -4.69
CA MET A 213 -7.70 -12.70 -5.69
C MET A 213 -6.22 -12.27 -5.68
N ASP A 214 -5.62 -12.09 -6.86
CA ASP A 214 -4.23 -11.64 -6.98
C ASP A 214 -4.10 -10.10 -7.07
N ASN A 215 -5.16 -9.33 -6.73
CA ASN A 215 -5.17 -7.88 -6.96
C ASN A 215 -4.05 -7.14 -6.21
N MET A 216 -3.62 -7.67 -5.06
CA MET A 216 -2.51 -7.10 -4.27
C MET A 216 -1.22 -6.93 -5.07
N GLU A 217 -1.01 -7.74 -6.12
CA GLU A 217 0.15 -7.63 -7.02
C GLU A 217 0.22 -6.27 -7.72
N PHE A 218 -0.91 -5.73 -8.19
CA PHE A 218 -0.94 -4.47 -8.92
C PHE A 218 -1.34 -3.28 -8.05
N LEU A 219 -2.08 -3.47 -6.95
CA LEU A 219 -2.61 -2.36 -6.15
C LEU A 219 -1.48 -1.43 -5.68
N LYS A 220 -0.40 -2.00 -5.13
CA LYS A 220 0.72 -1.19 -4.63
C LYS A 220 1.52 -0.56 -5.77
N GLU A 221 1.86 -1.34 -6.80
CA GLU A 221 2.66 -0.90 -7.96
C GLU A 221 1.97 0.23 -8.73
N LEU A 222 0.65 0.12 -8.93
CA LEU A 222 -0.18 1.11 -9.64
C LEU A 222 -0.73 2.21 -8.73
N LYS A 223 -0.16 2.36 -7.52
CA LYS A 223 -0.45 3.46 -6.59
C LYS A 223 -1.91 3.55 -6.13
N PHE A 224 -2.60 2.41 -6.01
CA PHE A 224 -3.89 2.39 -5.32
C PHE A 224 -3.69 2.74 -3.84
N GLY A 225 -4.57 3.60 -3.33
CA GLY A 225 -4.67 3.90 -1.91
C GLY A 225 -5.73 3.04 -1.25
N PRO A 226 -5.52 2.55 -0.01
CA PRO A 226 -6.58 1.90 0.75
C PRO A 226 -7.72 2.90 1.04
N GLY A 227 -8.95 2.45 0.85
CA GLY A 227 -10.14 3.16 1.32
C GLY A 227 -10.35 2.99 2.82
N ASP A 228 -11.40 3.61 3.34
CA ASP A 228 -11.87 3.48 4.73
C ASP A 228 -12.95 2.41 4.93
N GLY A 229 -13.46 1.83 3.84
CA GLY A 229 -14.51 0.82 3.83
C GLY A 229 -13.98 -0.59 3.64
N ASP A 230 -14.61 -1.55 4.33
CA ASP A 230 -14.42 -2.97 4.15
C ASP A 230 -15.66 -3.61 3.52
N LEU A 231 -15.45 -4.56 2.59
CA LEU A 231 -16.53 -5.41 2.08
C LEU A 231 -16.47 -6.79 2.76
N MET A 232 -17.54 -7.13 3.47
CA MET A 232 -17.64 -8.38 4.23
C MET A 232 -18.47 -9.42 3.47
N TYR A 233 -17.92 -10.62 3.31
CA TYR A 233 -18.59 -11.76 2.66
C TYR A 233 -19.29 -12.64 3.69
N TYR A 234 -20.57 -12.94 3.45
CA TYR A 234 -21.38 -13.80 4.31
C TYR A 234 -22.01 -14.93 3.51
N LEU A 235 -22.00 -16.14 4.06
CA LEU A 235 -22.70 -17.28 3.51
C LEU A 235 -23.89 -17.63 4.41
N TYR A 236 -25.08 -17.79 3.82
CA TYR A 236 -26.26 -18.22 4.55
C TYR A 236 -26.34 -19.74 4.62
N ASN A 237 -26.61 -20.28 5.81
CA ASN A 237 -26.74 -21.73 6.03
C ASN A 237 -25.51 -22.56 5.58
N TRP A 238 -24.30 -21.99 5.72
CA TRP A 238 -23.05 -22.65 5.37
C TRP A 238 -21.97 -22.35 6.41
N ARG A 239 -21.20 -23.36 6.81
CA ARG A 239 -20.07 -23.22 7.74
C ARG A 239 -18.77 -23.42 6.98
N CYS A 240 -17.86 -22.47 7.11
CA CYS A 240 -16.51 -22.57 6.55
C CYS A 240 -15.47 -21.98 7.52
N PRO A 241 -14.17 -22.28 7.34
CA PRO A 241 -13.09 -21.54 7.98
C PRO A 241 -13.11 -20.06 7.57
N ARG A 242 -12.36 -19.22 8.30
CA ARG A 242 -12.05 -17.86 7.87
C ARG A 242 -11.22 -17.91 6.58
N MET A 243 -11.59 -17.09 5.62
CA MET A 243 -10.88 -16.93 4.34
C MET A 243 -10.28 -15.53 4.27
N GLU A 244 -9.03 -15.45 3.87
CA GLU A 244 -8.39 -14.18 3.52
C GLU A 244 -8.80 -13.76 2.10
N GLY A 245 -8.65 -12.49 1.75
CA GLY A 245 -9.12 -11.96 0.46
C GLY A 245 -8.51 -12.65 -0.77
N ASP A 246 -7.27 -13.13 -0.65
CA ASP A 246 -6.55 -13.89 -1.68
C ASP A 246 -7.11 -15.32 -1.89
N LYS A 247 -8.10 -15.75 -1.09
CA LYS A 247 -8.84 -17.01 -1.25
C LYS A 247 -10.25 -16.84 -1.80
N VAL A 248 -10.70 -15.59 -1.98
CA VAL A 248 -12.04 -15.26 -2.46
C VAL A 248 -11.95 -14.82 -3.92
N GLY A 249 -12.46 -15.67 -4.82
CA GLY A 249 -12.51 -15.46 -6.26
C GLY A 249 -13.92 -15.15 -6.77
N ILE A 250 -14.69 -14.38 -6.00
CA ILE A 250 -16.00 -13.88 -6.39
C ILE A 250 -16.04 -12.36 -6.15
N VAL A 251 -16.51 -11.62 -7.15
CA VAL A 251 -16.78 -10.18 -7.04
C VAL A 251 -18.29 -9.98 -7.10
N LEU A 252 -18.82 -9.23 -6.13
CA LEU A 252 -20.24 -8.89 -6.03
C LEU A 252 -20.45 -7.46 -6.55
N CYS A 253 -21.46 -7.30 -7.40
CA CYS A 253 -21.86 -6.01 -7.97
C CYS A 253 -22.92 -5.30 -7.11
#